data_AF-A0A415LV73-F1
#
_entry.id   AF-A0A415LV73-F1
#
_cell.length_a   1.000
_cell.length_b   1.000
_cell.length_c   1.000
_cell.angle_alpha   90.00
_cell.angle_beta   90.00
_cell.angle_gamma   90.00
#
_symmetry.space_group_name_H-M   'P 1'
#
loop_
_entity.id
_entity.type
_entity.pdbx_description
1 polymer ?
#
loop_
_entity_poly.entity_id
_entity_poly.type
_entity_poly.pdbx_seq_one_letter_code
_entity_poly.pdbx_strand_id
1 'polypeptide(L)'
;MKLLKYLCIGISALSILSCSDWTSEEREVFENQEGMHRLIPLIEAQTEEDLTPTMREYFAQIREYRKTPHVKGFGWFGNWTGKGNNAQNYLKMLPDSVDFVSLWGTRGYLSDEQKADLKFFQEVKGGKALLCWIIQDLGDQLTPKGLNATQYWVEEKGQGNFIEGVKAYANAICDSIEKYNLDGFDIDYEPGYGHSGTLANYQTISPSGNNRMQVFIETLSARLRPAGRMLVMDGQPDLLSTETSKLVDHYIYQAYWESSTSSVIYKINKPNLDDWERKTIITVEFEQGWKTGGITYYTSVRPELNSMEGNQILDYATLDLPSGKRIGGIGTYHMEYDYPNDPPYKWLRKALYFGNQVYPGKFD
;
A
#
# COMPACT_ATOMS: atom_id res chain seq x y z
N MET A 1 -11.98 -77.23 33.13
CA MET A 1 -13.42 -77.10 33.45
C MET A 1 -13.75 -75.62 33.38
N LYS A 2 -14.44 -75.15 32.33
CA LYS A 2 -15.87 -74.73 32.37
C LYS A 2 -16.14 -73.76 33.55
N LEU A 3 -16.72 -72.56 33.42
CA LEU A 3 -17.35 -71.82 32.33
C LEU A 3 -17.73 -70.45 32.97
N LEU A 4 -17.59 -69.33 32.25
CA LEU A 4 -18.56 -68.21 32.12
C LEU A 4 -19.07 -67.47 33.41
N LYS A 5 -19.06 -66.13 33.56
CA LYS A 5 -19.66 -65.09 32.70
C LYS A 5 -19.24 -63.65 33.09
N TYR A 6 -18.78 -62.91 32.08
CA TYR A 6 -19.04 -61.50 31.70
C TYR A 6 -19.16 -60.36 32.74
N LEU A 7 -18.29 -59.36 32.62
CA LEU A 7 -18.74 -58.01 32.26
C LEU A 7 -17.72 -57.33 31.32
N CYS A 8 -18.26 -56.69 30.30
CA CYS A 8 -17.60 -56.26 29.07
C CYS A 8 -17.25 -54.76 29.08
N ILE A 9 -16.09 -54.46 28.47
CA ILE A 9 -15.86 -53.43 27.44
C ILE A 9 -15.89 -51.93 27.85
N GLY A 10 -14.75 -51.27 27.62
CA GLY A 10 -14.72 -50.07 26.78
C GLY A 10 -14.45 -48.74 27.47
N ILE A 11 -13.18 -48.40 27.72
CA ILE A 11 -12.78 -46.99 27.81
C ILE A 11 -12.18 -46.62 26.45
N SER A 12 -13.05 -46.11 25.59
CA SER A 12 -12.70 -45.51 24.31
C SER A 12 -11.94 -44.21 24.56
N ALA A 13 -10.83 -44.04 23.84
CA ALA A 13 -10.10 -42.80 23.74
C ALA A 13 -11.03 -41.67 23.24
N LEU A 14 -11.22 -40.65 24.07
CA LEU A 14 -11.81 -39.39 23.65
C LEU A 14 -10.72 -38.57 22.94
N SER A 15 -10.61 -38.79 21.64
CA SER A 15 -10.07 -37.82 20.70
C SER A 15 -10.97 -36.58 20.73
N ILE A 16 -10.47 -35.51 21.36
CA ILE A 16 -11.11 -34.19 21.32
C ILE A 16 -10.90 -33.64 19.91
N LEU A 17 -11.87 -33.89 19.04
CA LEU A 17 -12.09 -33.05 17.87
C LEU A 17 -12.71 -31.76 18.39
N SER A 18 -11.88 -30.72 18.55
CA SER A 18 -12.39 -29.37 18.82
C SER A 18 -13.05 -28.84 17.55
N CYS A 19 -14.37 -28.95 17.47
CA CYS A 19 -15.16 -28.17 16.53
C CYS A 19 -14.92 -26.67 16.80
N SER A 20 -14.62 -25.92 15.75
CA SER A 20 -14.35 -24.48 15.76
C SER A 20 -15.53 -23.59 16.18
N ASP A 21 -16.70 -24.18 16.46
CA ASP A 21 -17.94 -23.45 16.80
C ASP A 21 -18.01 -22.94 18.26
N TRP A 22 -17.08 -23.32 19.13
CA TRP A 22 -17.15 -22.96 20.56
C TRP A 22 -16.35 -21.72 20.97
N THR A 23 -15.70 -21.02 20.03
CA THR A 23 -14.90 -19.81 20.35
C THR A 23 -15.56 -18.50 19.93
N SER A 24 -16.73 -18.53 19.28
CA SER A 24 -17.55 -17.34 19.08
C SER A 24 -18.63 -17.27 20.15
N GLU A 25 -18.55 -16.30 21.06
CA GLU A 25 -19.68 -15.95 21.91
C GLU A 25 -20.82 -15.45 21.01
N GLU A 26 -21.78 -16.32 20.68
CA GLU A 26 -23.03 -15.88 20.07
C GLU A 26 -23.81 -15.03 21.09
N ARG A 27 -24.18 -13.82 20.69
CA ARG A 27 -24.84 -12.87 21.59
C ARG A 27 -26.29 -13.27 21.83
N GLU A 28 -26.65 -13.51 23.09
CA GLU A 28 -28.04 -13.48 23.53
C GLU A 28 -28.56 -12.02 23.55
N VAL A 29 -29.59 -11.73 22.76
CA VAL A 29 -30.33 -10.47 22.82
C VAL A 29 -31.52 -10.67 23.75
N PHE A 30 -31.49 -10.04 24.92
CA PHE A 30 -32.62 -10.06 25.84
C PHE A 30 -33.78 -9.23 25.28
N GLU A 31 -35.03 -9.61 25.57
CA GLU A 31 -36.25 -8.92 25.08
C GLU A 31 -36.24 -7.41 25.35
N ASN A 32 -35.65 -6.96 26.46
CA ASN A 32 -35.53 -5.55 26.81
C ASN A 32 -34.44 -4.78 26.02
N GLN A 33 -33.69 -5.46 25.16
CA GLN A 33 -32.69 -4.91 24.25
C GLN A 33 -33.12 -4.99 22.78
N GLU A 34 -34.34 -5.48 22.48
CA GLU A 34 -34.89 -5.43 21.14
C GLU A 34 -34.92 -3.98 20.63
N GLY A 35 -34.23 -3.72 19.52
CA GLY A 35 -34.12 -2.38 18.91
C GLY A 35 -32.97 -1.51 19.42
N MET A 36 -32.18 -1.94 20.42
CA MET A 36 -30.99 -1.21 20.86
C MET A 36 -29.76 -1.55 20.01
N HIS A 37 -29.31 -0.59 19.17
CA HIS A 37 -28.04 -0.71 18.45
C HIS A 37 -26.86 -0.36 19.38
N ARG A 38 -25.96 -1.31 19.60
CA ARG A 38 -24.68 -1.05 20.30
C ARG A 38 -23.87 -0.09 19.43
N LEU A 39 -23.44 1.03 20.01
CA LEU A 39 -22.51 1.95 19.36
C LEU A 39 -21.10 1.39 19.54
N ILE A 40 -20.53 0.82 18.48
CA ILE A 40 -19.16 0.32 18.43
C ILE A 40 -18.27 1.45 17.88
N PRO A 41 -17.29 1.96 18.64
CA PRO A 41 -16.33 2.93 18.13
C PRO A 41 -15.59 2.39 16.90
N LEU A 42 -15.22 3.27 15.95
CA LEU A 42 -14.56 2.86 14.70
C LEU A 42 -13.30 2.00 14.93
N ILE A 43 -12.51 2.28 15.96
CA ILE A 43 -11.29 1.50 16.27
C ILE A 43 -11.61 0.06 16.67
N GLU A 44 -12.79 -0.19 17.24
CA GLU A 44 -13.28 -1.51 17.64
C GLU A 44 -14.07 -2.21 16.53
N ALA A 45 -14.67 -1.47 15.60
CA ALA A 45 -15.44 -2.02 14.48
C ALA A 45 -14.57 -2.88 13.55
N GLN A 46 -15.04 -4.08 13.19
CA GLN A 46 -14.32 -5.04 12.36
C GLN A 46 -14.97 -5.23 10.99
N THR A 47 -16.27 -4.97 10.88
CA THR A 47 -17.07 -5.17 9.67
C THR A 47 -18.10 -4.06 9.46
N GLU A 48 -18.79 -4.07 8.33
CA GLU A 48 -19.85 -3.09 8.03
C GLU A 48 -21.09 -3.28 8.94
N GLU A 49 -21.29 -4.50 9.45
CA GLU A 49 -22.34 -4.85 10.42
C GLU A 49 -22.18 -4.16 11.77
N ASP A 50 -20.94 -3.79 12.14
CA ASP A 50 -20.64 -3.05 13.38
C ASP A 50 -21.02 -1.56 13.29
N LEU A 51 -21.38 -1.08 12.10
CA LEU A 51 -21.62 0.33 11.82
C LEU A 51 -23.11 0.69 11.85
N THR A 52 -23.38 1.92 12.29
CA THR A 52 -24.73 2.50 12.18
C THR A 52 -25.13 2.72 10.71
N PRO A 53 -26.43 2.77 10.36
CA PRO A 53 -26.88 3.04 9.00
C PRO A 53 -26.24 4.29 8.36
N THR A 54 -26.12 5.39 9.11
CA THR A 54 -25.49 6.63 8.63
C THR A 54 -24.01 6.45 8.33
N MET A 55 -23.28 5.66 9.12
CA MET A 55 -21.86 5.39 8.86
C MET A 55 -21.65 4.48 7.65
N ARG A 56 -22.53 3.49 7.44
CA ARG A 56 -22.51 2.64 6.24
C ARG A 56 -22.70 3.47 4.97
N GLU A 57 -23.69 4.36 4.97
CA GLU A 57 -23.93 5.28 3.86
C GLU A 57 -22.72 6.21 3.63
N TYR A 58 -22.15 6.75 4.71
CA TYR A 58 -20.93 7.56 4.63
C TYR A 58 -19.78 6.80 3.93
N PHE A 59 -19.46 5.59 4.37
CA PHE A 59 -18.38 4.81 3.76
C PHE A 59 -18.72 4.29 2.35
N ALA A 60 -20.01 4.09 2.03
CA ALA A 60 -20.44 3.85 0.65
C ALA A 60 -20.08 5.03 -0.26
N GLN A 61 -20.31 6.28 0.18
CA GLN A 61 -19.92 7.47 -0.57
C GLN A 61 -18.39 7.60 -0.70
N ILE A 62 -17.62 7.24 0.34
CA ILE A 62 -16.15 7.19 0.25
C ILE A 62 -15.71 6.15 -0.79
N ARG A 63 -16.31 4.96 -0.81
CA ARG A 63 -16.03 3.92 -1.82
C ARG A 63 -16.37 4.36 -3.23
N GLU A 64 -17.44 5.13 -3.43
CA GLU A 64 -17.76 5.73 -4.74
C GLU A 64 -16.78 6.85 -5.12
N TYR A 65 -16.41 7.73 -4.18
CA TYR A 65 -15.43 8.79 -4.40
C TYR A 65 -14.09 8.23 -4.91
N ARG A 66 -13.59 7.12 -4.34
CA ARG A 66 -12.34 6.47 -4.78
C ARG A 66 -12.33 6.06 -6.25
N LYS A 67 -13.49 5.84 -6.87
CA LYS A 67 -13.61 5.46 -8.28
C LYS A 67 -13.54 6.67 -9.22
N THR A 68 -13.77 7.87 -8.69
CA THR A 68 -13.71 9.12 -9.46
C THR A 68 -12.26 9.54 -9.74
N PRO A 69 -11.99 10.28 -10.82
CA PRO A 69 -10.68 10.91 -10.98
C PRO A 69 -10.52 12.04 -9.94
N HIS A 70 -9.48 11.95 -9.12
CA HIS A 70 -9.13 12.93 -8.11
C HIS A 70 -7.61 12.91 -7.84
N VAL A 71 -7.11 13.83 -7.00
CA VAL A 71 -5.73 13.78 -6.48
C VAL A 71 -5.69 12.72 -5.38
N LYS A 72 -5.07 11.59 -5.68
CA LYS A 72 -5.01 10.46 -4.76
C LYS A 72 -4.15 10.74 -3.53
N GLY A 73 -4.57 10.22 -2.39
CA GLY A 73 -3.78 10.17 -1.16
C GLY A 73 -2.99 8.87 -1.04
N PHE A 74 -1.68 8.98 -0.92
CA PHE A 74 -0.75 7.87 -0.75
C PHE A 74 0.16 8.06 0.47
N GLY A 75 0.79 7.00 0.94
CA GLY A 75 1.92 7.09 1.86
C GLY A 75 2.60 5.76 2.13
N TRP A 76 3.85 5.83 2.56
CA TRP A 76 4.56 4.68 3.14
C TRP A 76 4.22 4.62 4.63
N PHE A 77 3.46 3.61 5.02
CA PHE A 77 2.93 3.45 6.37
C PHE A 77 3.80 2.50 7.18
N GLY A 78 4.53 3.07 8.15
CA GLY A 78 5.35 2.33 9.11
C GLY A 78 4.55 1.89 10.34
N ASN A 79 5.16 1.01 11.15
CA ASN A 79 4.66 0.61 12.46
C ASN A 79 3.20 0.12 12.48
N TRP A 80 2.76 -0.53 11.41
CA TRP A 80 1.44 -1.13 11.30
C TRP A 80 1.32 -2.37 12.20
N THR A 81 0.50 -2.29 13.25
CA THR A 81 0.27 -3.42 14.17
C THR A 81 -1.20 -3.84 14.23
N GLY A 82 -2.15 -2.95 13.95
CA GLY A 82 -3.57 -3.21 14.14
C GLY A 82 -3.96 -3.49 15.60
N LYS A 83 -3.14 -3.09 16.57
CA LYS A 83 -3.33 -3.40 18.00
C LYS A 83 -3.30 -2.15 18.89
N GLY A 84 -4.03 -2.24 20.01
CA GLY A 84 -4.01 -1.26 21.08
C GLY A 84 -4.93 -0.06 20.83
N ASN A 85 -4.78 0.97 21.66
CA ASN A 85 -5.68 2.13 21.64
C ASN A 85 -5.12 3.31 20.83
N ASN A 86 -3.95 3.16 20.20
CA ASN A 86 -3.33 4.21 19.41
C ASN A 86 -3.73 4.09 17.94
N ALA A 87 -4.59 4.99 17.47
CA ALA A 87 -5.07 5.00 16.09
C ALA A 87 -3.94 5.14 15.04
N GLN A 88 -2.76 5.65 15.43
CA GLN A 88 -1.57 5.71 14.57
C GLN A 88 -1.16 4.34 13.98
N ASN A 89 -1.47 3.23 14.66
CA ASN A 89 -1.02 1.90 14.26
C ASN A 89 -2.03 1.11 13.40
N TYR A 90 -3.09 1.75 12.92
CA TYR A 90 -4.21 1.13 12.21
C TYR A 90 -4.41 1.70 10.81
N LEU A 91 -4.47 0.83 9.80
CA LEU A 91 -4.86 1.19 8.43
C LEU A 91 -6.28 1.76 8.41
N LYS A 92 -7.22 1.13 9.11
CA LYS A 92 -8.61 1.58 9.13
C LYS A 92 -8.81 2.95 9.78
N MET A 93 -7.84 3.44 10.54
CA MET A 93 -7.86 4.76 11.17
C MET A 93 -7.14 5.85 10.37
N LEU A 94 -6.52 5.52 9.23
CA LEU A 94 -5.98 6.51 8.30
C LEU A 94 -7.08 7.49 7.84
N PRO A 95 -6.74 8.73 7.42
CA PRO A 95 -7.71 9.64 6.85
C PRO A 95 -8.52 8.99 5.73
N ASP A 96 -9.83 9.21 5.67
CA ASP A 96 -10.71 8.56 4.68
C ASP A 96 -10.37 8.96 3.23
N SER A 97 -9.64 10.07 3.05
CA SER A 97 -9.08 10.54 1.79
C SER A 97 -7.81 9.80 1.34
N VAL A 98 -7.32 8.81 2.10
CA VAL A 98 -6.18 7.98 1.68
C VAL A 98 -6.68 6.82 0.81
N ASP A 99 -6.20 6.77 -0.43
CA ASP A 99 -6.58 5.80 -1.46
C ASP A 99 -5.85 4.47 -1.29
N PHE A 100 -4.54 4.52 -1.11
CA PHE A 100 -3.74 3.33 -0.92
C PHE A 100 -2.44 3.64 -0.21
N VAL A 101 -1.81 2.62 0.35
CA VAL A 101 -0.55 2.77 1.10
C VAL A 101 0.43 1.67 0.72
N SER A 102 1.72 1.97 0.87
CA SER A 102 2.80 0.99 0.82
C SER A 102 3.25 0.67 2.24
N LEU A 103 3.28 -0.60 2.62
CA LEU A 103 3.59 -1.02 3.98
C LEU A 103 5.09 -1.01 4.22
N TRP A 104 5.61 0.02 4.90
CA TRP A 104 7.04 0.16 5.16
C TRP A 104 7.49 -0.81 6.26
N GLY A 105 8.33 -1.78 5.90
CA GLY A 105 8.94 -2.75 6.81
C GLY A 105 8.14 -4.04 7.07
N THR A 106 6.86 -4.11 6.70
CA THR A 106 6.06 -5.34 6.83
C THR A 106 6.36 -6.30 5.69
N ARG A 107 6.73 -7.55 6.00
CA ARG A 107 7.21 -8.54 5.00
C ARG A 107 6.46 -9.88 5.02
N GLY A 108 5.48 -10.05 5.92
CA GLY A 108 4.71 -11.27 6.10
C GLY A 108 4.42 -11.57 7.57
N TYR A 109 3.96 -12.80 7.85
CA TYR A 109 3.55 -13.27 9.18
C TYR A 109 2.54 -12.33 9.86
N LEU A 110 1.54 -11.87 9.10
CA LEU A 110 0.53 -10.96 9.61
C LEU A 110 -0.22 -11.60 10.79
N SER A 111 -0.38 -10.83 11.87
CA SER A 111 -1.23 -11.21 12.99
C SER A 111 -2.72 -11.18 12.59
N ASP A 112 -3.58 -11.81 13.38
CA ASP A 112 -5.02 -11.81 13.08
C ASP A 112 -5.62 -10.40 13.18
N GLU A 113 -5.07 -9.56 14.05
CA GLU A 113 -5.46 -8.15 14.16
C GLU A 113 -5.05 -7.32 12.94
N GLN A 114 -3.84 -7.56 12.38
CA GLN A 114 -3.44 -6.94 11.11
C GLN A 114 -4.38 -7.39 9.97
N LYS A 115 -4.73 -8.68 9.91
CA LYS A 115 -5.67 -9.18 8.88
C LYS A 115 -7.05 -8.54 9.03
N ALA A 116 -7.55 -8.36 10.25
CA ALA A 116 -8.84 -7.74 10.52
C ALA A 116 -8.84 -6.23 10.19
N ASP A 117 -7.78 -5.52 10.59
CA ASP A 117 -7.56 -4.11 10.24
C ASP A 117 -7.49 -3.90 8.73
N LEU A 118 -6.73 -4.75 8.02
CA LEU A 118 -6.67 -4.76 6.56
C LEU A 118 -8.04 -5.01 5.93
N LYS A 119 -8.78 -6.01 6.41
CA LYS A 119 -10.10 -6.36 5.88
C LYS A 119 -11.08 -5.19 5.99
N PHE A 120 -11.16 -4.53 7.13
CA PHE A 120 -12.00 -3.33 7.28
C PHE A 120 -11.52 -2.21 6.35
N PHE A 121 -10.21 -1.97 6.28
CA PHE A 121 -9.65 -0.95 5.39
C PHE A 121 -10.05 -1.19 3.94
N GLN A 122 -9.99 -2.44 3.47
CA GLN A 122 -10.38 -2.83 2.11
C GLN A 122 -11.89 -2.74 1.88
N GLU A 123 -12.68 -3.45 2.70
CA GLU A 123 -14.10 -3.67 2.42
C GLU A 123 -14.96 -2.46 2.77
N VAL A 124 -14.68 -1.80 3.91
CA VAL A 124 -15.48 -0.66 4.37
C VAL A 124 -14.95 0.64 3.78
N LYS A 125 -13.64 0.90 3.91
CA LYS A 125 -13.09 2.19 3.48
C LYS A 125 -12.80 2.25 1.98
N GLY A 126 -12.63 1.11 1.30
CA GLY A 126 -12.16 1.03 -0.09
C GLY A 126 -10.63 1.17 -0.23
N GLY A 127 -9.92 1.02 0.88
CA GLY A 127 -8.46 1.05 1.03
C GLY A 127 -7.74 -0.01 0.23
N LYS A 128 -6.50 0.29 -0.16
CA LYS A 128 -5.57 -0.70 -0.72
C LYS A 128 -4.22 -0.67 0.00
N ALA A 129 -3.67 -1.82 0.37
CA ALA A 129 -2.37 -1.92 1.04
C ALA A 129 -1.39 -2.78 0.23
N LEU A 130 -0.21 -2.22 -0.07
CA LEU A 130 0.80 -2.85 -0.92
C LEU A 130 1.97 -3.36 -0.08
N LEU A 131 2.51 -4.54 -0.42
CA LEU A 131 3.86 -4.90 0.02
C LEU A 131 4.86 -3.98 -0.68
N CYS A 132 5.93 -3.59 0.02
CA CYS A 132 6.90 -2.61 -0.47
C CYS A 132 8.30 -2.96 0.03
N TRP A 133 9.27 -2.98 -0.88
CA TRP A 133 10.69 -2.97 -0.55
C TRP A 133 11.58 -2.73 -1.76
N ILE A 134 12.81 -2.28 -1.48
CA ILE A 134 13.87 -2.12 -2.47
C ILE A 134 14.10 -3.42 -3.24
N ILE A 135 13.94 -3.37 -4.57
CA ILE A 135 14.38 -4.44 -5.47
C ILE A 135 15.75 -4.05 -6.04
N GLN A 136 16.81 -4.58 -5.45
CA GLN A 136 18.19 -4.39 -5.90
C GLN A 136 18.72 -5.68 -6.54
N ASP A 137 18.60 -6.78 -5.80
CA ASP A 137 19.12 -8.09 -6.13
C ASP A 137 18.01 -9.14 -6.27
N LEU A 138 18.28 -10.16 -7.10
CA LEU A 138 17.41 -11.32 -7.21
C LEU A 138 17.29 -12.00 -5.84
N GLY A 139 16.07 -12.11 -5.34
CA GLY A 139 15.79 -12.79 -4.08
C GLY A 139 15.77 -11.90 -2.85
N ASP A 140 15.86 -10.58 -3.01
CA ASP A 140 15.71 -9.64 -1.91
C ASP A 140 14.47 -9.98 -1.05
N GLN A 141 14.69 -10.04 0.27
CA GLN A 141 13.64 -10.21 1.29
C GLN A 141 12.93 -11.58 1.33
N LEU A 142 12.97 -12.36 0.26
CA LEU A 142 12.33 -13.68 0.16
C LEU A 142 13.32 -14.85 0.04
N THR A 143 14.62 -14.59 -0.05
CA THR A 143 15.63 -15.66 0.10
C THR A 143 15.55 -16.23 1.52
N PRO A 144 15.35 -17.56 1.68
CA PRO A 144 15.29 -18.17 3.00
C PRO A 144 16.55 -17.90 3.81
N LYS A 145 16.38 -17.66 5.12
CA LYS A 145 17.50 -17.38 6.03
C LYS A 145 18.55 -18.49 5.96
N GLY A 146 19.82 -18.10 5.78
CA GLY A 146 20.95 -19.02 5.73
C GLY A 146 21.24 -19.61 4.35
N LEU A 147 20.43 -19.32 3.33
CA LEU A 147 20.71 -19.71 1.94
C LEU A 147 21.33 -18.55 1.14
N ASN A 148 22.13 -18.89 0.12
CA ASN A 148 22.62 -17.93 -0.85
C ASN A 148 21.55 -17.65 -1.92
N ALA A 149 21.36 -16.39 -2.27
CA ALA A 149 20.32 -15.97 -3.20
C ALA A 149 20.49 -16.56 -4.62
N THR A 150 21.72 -16.58 -5.16
CA THR A 150 21.99 -17.15 -6.48
C THR A 150 21.77 -18.65 -6.50
N GLN A 151 22.26 -19.38 -5.49
CA GLN A 151 22.03 -20.83 -5.39
C GLN A 151 20.53 -21.14 -5.32
N TYR A 152 19.80 -20.46 -4.43
CA TYR A 152 18.38 -20.73 -4.25
C TYR A 152 17.55 -20.31 -5.48
N TRP A 153 17.69 -19.09 -5.97
CA TRP A 153 16.82 -18.58 -7.04
C TRP A 153 17.26 -19.00 -8.44
N VAL A 154 18.56 -19.04 -8.73
CA VAL A 154 19.05 -19.38 -10.07
C VAL A 154 19.24 -20.88 -10.21
N GLU A 155 19.99 -21.53 -9.32
CA GLU A 155 20.31 -22.95 -9.47
C GLU A 155 19.13 -23.85 -9.10
N GLU A 156 18.54 -23.68 -7.92
CA GLU A 156 17.45 -24.54 -7.45
C GLU A 156 16.10 -24.20 -8.10
N LYS A 157 15.65 -22.93 -8.01
CA LYS A 157 14.34 -22.52 -8.54
C LYS A 157 14.35 -22.29 -10.05
N GLY A 158 15.41 -21.68 -10.56
CA GLY A 158 15.60 -21.41 -11.99
C GLY A 158 16.21 -22.55 -12.78
N GLN A 159 16.63 -23.64 -12.13
CA GLN A 159 17.31 -24.79 -12.77
C GLN A 159 18.53 -24.37 -13.61
N GLY A 160 19.30 -23.41 -13.11
CA GLY A 160 20.47 -22.81 -13.76
C GLY A 160 20.15 -21.66 -14.71
N ASN A 161 18.87 -21.36 -14.99
CA ASN A 161 18.47 -20.23 -15.82
C ASN A 161 18.09 -19.02 -14.95
N PHE A 162 18.86 -17.94 -15.06
CA PHE A 162 18.64 -16.72 -14.30
C PHE A 162 17.22 -16.15 -14.49
N ILE A 163 16.71 -16.12 -15.73
CA ILE A 163 15.38 -15.55 -16.04
C ILE A 163 14.25 -16.39 -15.44
N GLU A 164 14.39 -17.71 -15.41
CA GLU A 164 13.43 -18.57 -14.71
C GLU A 164 13.49 -18.35 -13.20
N GLY A 165 14.69 -18.07 -12.65
CA GLY A 165 14.83 -17.59 -11.28
C GLY A 165 14.13 -16.26 -11.00
N VAL A 166 14.21 -15.30 -11.92
CA VAL A 166 13.46 -14.03 -11.85
C VAL A 166 11.95 -14.27 -11.83
N LYS A 167 11.44 -15.12 -12.72
CA LYS A 167 10.02 -15.49 -12.75
C LYS A 167 9.60 -16.19 -11.45
N ALA A 168 10.43 -17.09 -10.93
CA ALA A 168 10.15 -17.78 -9.67
C ALA A 168 10.10 -16.79 -8.49
N TYR A 169 11.02 -15.83 -8.44
CA TYR A 169 11.03 -14.79 -7.42
C TYR A 169 9.79 -13.87 -7.51
N ALA A 170 9.45 -13.38 -8.70
CA ALA A 170 8.21 -12.61 -8.92
C ALA A 170 6.95 -13.38 -8.49
N ASN A 171 6.87 -14.67 -8.82
CA ASN A 171 5.75 -15.51 -8.40
C ASN A 171 5.69 -15.68 -6.87
N ALA A 172 6.82 -15.79 -6.18
CA ALA A 172 6.84 -15.87 -4.72
C ALA A 172 6.35 -14.58 -4.05
N ILE A 173 6.58 -13.42 -4.67
CA ILE A 173 5.99 -12.14 -4.25
C ILE A 173 4.46 -12.21 -4.40
N CYS A 174 3.95 -12.62 -5.57
CA CYS A 174 2.51 -12.79 -5.79
C CYS A 174 1.89 -13.78 -4.79
N ASP A 175 2.54 -14.92 -4.52
CA ASP A 175 2.07 -15.90 -3.54
C ASP A 175 1.95 -15.30 -2.14
N SER A 176 2.89 -14.44 -1.75
CA SER A 176 2.86 -13.74 -0.46
C SER A 176 1.71 -12.72 -0.40
N ILE A 177 1.49 -11.98 -1.48
CA ILE A 177 0.40 -11.00 -1.63
C ILE A 177 -0.97 -11.71 -1.56
N GLU A 178 -1.13 -12.83 -2.27
CA GLU A 178 -2.34 -13.64 -2.29
C GLU A 178 -2.62 -14.27 -0.92
N LYS A 179 -1.58 -14.85 -0.29
CA LYS A 179 -1.68 -15.48 1.04
C LYS A 179 -2.26 -14.55 2.11
N TYR A 180 -1.89 -13.27 2.08
CA TYR A 180 -2.33 -12.29 3.07
C TYR A 180 -3.44 -11.37 2.55
N ASN A 181 -3.96 -11.63 1.36
CA ASN A 181 -4.95 -10.81 0.67
C ASN A 181 -4.57 -9.31 0.58
N LEU A 182 -3.30 -8.99 0.34
CA LEU A 182 -2.83 -7.60 0.14
C LEU A 182 -3.15 -7.10 -1.27
N ASP A 183 -3.25 -5.79 -1.48
CA ASP A 183 -3.76 -5.25 -2.73
C ASP A 183 -2.74 -5.15 -3.85
N GLY A 184 -1.47 -5.52 -3.63
CA GLY A 184 -0.45 -5.43 -4.67
C GLY A 184 0.97 -5.29 -4.17
N PHE A 185 1.83 -4.80 -5.06
CA PHE A 185 3.26 -4.61 -4.82
C PHE A 185 3.73 -3.23 -5.26
N ASP A 186 4.61 -2.64 -4.46
CA ASP A 186 5.37 -1.44 -4.73
C ASP A 186 6.85 -1.80 -4.91
N ILE A 187 7.35 -1.58 -6.13
CA ILE A 187 8.75 -1.78 -6.49
C ILE A 187 9.51 -0.49 -6.18
N ASP A 188 10.20 -0.46 -5.04
CA ASP A 188 11.18 0.58 -4.74
C ASP A 188 12.45 0.31 -5.56
N TYR A 189 12.66 1.12 -6.60
CA TYR A 189 13.69 0.90 -7.62
C TYR A 189 14.62 2.10 -7.74
N GLU A 190 15.77 2.01 -7.08
CA GLU A 190 16.71 3.12 -6.91
C GLU A 190 18.18 2.83 -7.31
N PRO A 191 18.45 2.27 -8.51
CA PRO A 191 19.83 2.00 -8.94
C PRO A 191 20.73 3.25 -8.96
N GLY A 192 20.14 4.43 -9.17
CA GLY A 192 20.81 5.73 -9.14
C GLY A 192 21.05 6.32 -7.76
N TYR A 193 20.49 5.74 -6.70
CA TYR A 193 20.66 6.19 -5.32
C TYR A 193 21.41 5.17 -4.45
N GLY A 194 22.18 4.28 -5.08
CA GLY A 194 23.04 3.32 -4.37
C GLY A 194 22.47 1.91 -4.32
N HIS A 195 21.27 1.68 -4.84
CA HIS A 195 20.59 0.38 -4.84
C HIS A 195 20.65 -0.34 -6.20
N SER A 196 21.84 -0.44 -6.78
CA SER A 196 22.07 -1.22 -8.00
C SER A 196 22.58 -2.62 -7.68
N GLY A 197 22.05 -3.63 -8.38
CA GLY A 197 22.39 -5.03 -8.15
C GLY A 197 22.13 -5.92 -9.36
N THR A 198 21.89 -7.19 -9.08
CA THR A 198 21.68 -8.25 -10.10
C THR A 198 20.39 -8.08 -10.90
N LEU A 199 19.40 -7.34 -10.36
CA LEU A 199 18.19 -6.91 -11.04
C LEU A 199 18.24 -5.41 -11.39
N ALA A 200 18.52 -4.55 -10.41
CA ALA A 200 18.47 -3.10 -10.59
C ALA A 200 19.72 -2.53 -11.25
N ASN A 201 19.52 -1.78 -12.34
CA ASN A 201 20.56 -1.03 -13.03
C ASN A 201 19.98 0.17 -13.81
N TYR A 202 20.88 0.97 -14.39
CA TYR A 202 20.58 2.24 -15.07
C TYR A 202 19.94 2.11 -16.46
N GLN A 203 19.80 0.91 -17.01
CA GLN A 203 19.23 0.75 -18.35
C GLN A 203 17.72 0.88 -18.32
N THR A 204 17.14 1.41 -19.40
CA THR A 204 15.69 1.38 -19.61
C THR A 204 15.18 -0.05 -19.49
N ILE A 205 14.11 -0.23 -18.73
CA ILE A 205 13.44 -1.51 -18.54
C ILE A 205 12.63 -1.81 -19.80
N SER A 206 13.17 -2.70 -20.63
CA SER A 206 12.58 -3.17 -21.87
C SER A 206 13.24 -4.49 -22.29
N PRO A 207 12.66 -5.23 -23.26
CA PRO A 207 13.33 -6.41 -23.82
C PRO A 207 14.72 -6.15 -24.41
N SER A 208 14.98 -4.92 -24.88
CA SER A 208 16.26 -4.51 -25.48
C SER A 208 17.22 -3.80 -24.51
N GLY A 209 16.80 -3.56 -23.27
CA GLY A 209 17.58 -2.94 -22.21
C GLY A 209 17.69 -3.88 -21.00
N ASN A 210 17.15 -3.47 -19.86
CA ASN A 210 17.08 -4.33 -18.67
C ASN A 210 15.97 -5.39 -18.82
N ASN A 211 16.22 -6.42 -19.63
CA ASN A 211 15.27 -7.50 -19.88
C ASN A 211 14.95 -8.33 -18.61
N ARG A 212 15.82 -8.31 -17.59
CA ARG A 212 15.57 -9.02 -16.33
C ARG A 212 14.42 -8.36 -15.58
N MET A 213 14.48 -7.03 -15.42
CA MET A 213 13.39 -6.26 -14.83
C MET A 213 12.14 -6.25 -15.70
N GLN A 214 12.29 -6.31 -17.03
CA GLN A 214 11.14 -6.47 -17.93
C GLN A 214 10.35 -7.73 -17.59
N VAL A 215 11.00 -8.89 -17.56
CA VAL A 215 10.34 -10.18 -17.27
C VAL A 215 9.80 -10.21 -15.83
N PHE A 216 10.49 -9.57 -14.88
CA PHE A 216 10.01 -9.43 -13.51
C PHE A 216 8.66 -8.70 -13.45
N ILE A 217 8.57 -7.52 -14.08
CA ILE A 217 7.34 -6.71 -14.14
C ILE A 217 6.23 -7.44 -14.90
N GLU A 218 6.54 -8.07 -16.04
CA GLU A 218 5.57 -8.86 -16.81
C GLU A 218 4.98 -9.99 -15.96
N THR A 219 5.81 -10.70 -15.20
CA THR A 219 5.37 -11.82 -14.35
C THR A 219 4.47 -11.35 -13.22
N LEU A 220 4.83 -10.25 -12.53
CA LEU A 220 3.99 -9.64 -11.50
C LEU A 220 2.65 -9.17 -12.09
N SER A 221 2.70 -8.40 -13.18
CA SER A 221 1.50 -7.83 -13.81
C SER A 221 0.55 -8.91 -14.31
N ALA A 222 1.07 -9.99 -14.91
CA ALA A 222 0.28 -11.12 -15.41
C ALA A 222 -0.55 -11.82 -14.33
N ARG A 223 -0.12 -11.79 -13.05
CA ARG A 223 -0.88 -12.36 -11.93
C ARG A 223 -1.71 -11.33 -11.18
N LEU A 224 -1.11 -10.17 -10.87
CA LEU A 224 -1.74 -9.17 -10.00
C LEU A 224 -2.88 -8.43 -10.72
N ARG A 225 -2.68 -8.03 -11.98
CA ARG A 225 -3.64 -7.18 -12.69
C ARG A 225 -4.97 -7.88 -12.98
N PRO A 226 -5.02 -9.14 -13.50
CA PRO A 226 -6.30 -9.85 -13.66
C PRO A 226 -7.03 -10.11 -12.33
N ALA A 227 -6.31 -10.11 -11.21
CA ALA A 227 -6.88 -10.24 -9.87
C ALA A 227 -7.38 -8.90 -9.28
N GLY A 228 -7.32 -7.79 -10.03
CA GLY A 228 -7.71 -6.46 -9.55
C GLY A 228 -6.74 -5.86 -8.53
N ARG A 229 -5.51 -6.38 -8.46
CA ARG A 229 -4.42 -5.88 -7.61
C ARG A 229 -3.55 -4.89 -8.36
N MET A 230 -2.84 -4.08 -7.60
CA MET A 230 -1.98 -3.01 -8.11
C MET A 230 -0.54 -3.47 -8.26
N LEU A 231 0.12 -2.97 -9.29
CA LEU A 231 1.57 -2.96 -9.41
C LEU A 231 2.02 -1.52 -9.56
N VAL A 232 2.79 -1.01 -8.61
CA VAL A 232 3.33 0.35 -8.65
C VAL A 232 4.86 0.31 -8.58
N MET A 233 5.50 1.42 -8.95
CA MET A 233 6.95 1.55 -8.91
C MET A 233 7.31 2.93 -8.36
N ASP A 234 8.15 2.94 -7.34
CA ASP A 234 8.70 4.13 -6.72
C ASP A 234 10.23 4.23 -6.94
N GLY A 235 10.84 5.37 -6.61
CA GLY A 235 12.27 5.59 -6.86
C GLY A 235 12.48 6.24 -8.23
N GLN A 236 12.83 5.40 -9.19
CA GLN A 236 13.15 5.77 -10.56
C GLN A 236 12.20 5.11 -11.59
N PRO A 237 10.87 5.32 -11.50
CA PRO A 237 9.92 4.81 -12.49
C PRO A 237 10.15 5.41 -13.89
N ASP A 238 10.94 6.48 -14.00
CA ASP A 238 11.35 7.04 -15.28
C ASP A 238 12.25 6.11 -16.12
N LEU A 239 12.79 5.06 -15.52
CA LEU A 239 13.53 4.00 -16.22
C LEU A 239 12.62 3.00 -16.95
N LEU A 240 11.30 3.05 -16.76
CA LEU A 240 10.37 2.22 -17.52
C LEU A 240 10.34 2.64 -19.01
N SER A 241 10.34 1.66 -19.92
CA SER A 241 9.96 1.94 -21.31
C SER A 241 8.48 2.29 -21.42
N THR A 242 8.07 2.92 -22.53
CA THR A 242 6.67 3.22 -22.80
C THR A 242 5.77 1.99 -22.69
N GLU A 243 6.18 0.86 -23.28
CA GLU A 243 5.38 -0.37 -23.24
C GLU A 243 5.34 -1.00 -21.86
N THR A 244 6.47 -1.02 -21.14
CA THR A 244 6.54 -1.55 -19.77
C THR A 244 5.73 -0.70 -18.80
N SER A 245 5.70 0.62 -18.99
CA SER A 245 4.96 1.55 -18.14
C SER A 245 3.44 1.30 -18.16
N LYS A 246 2.90 0.71 -19.24
CA LYS A 246 1.50 0.29 -19.31
C LYS A 246 1.16 -0.81 -18.32
N LEU A 247 2.14 -1.58 -17.85
CA LEU A 247 1.98 -2.68 -16.88
C LEU A 247 2.01 -2.23 -15.42
N VAL A 248 2.38 -0.96 -15.19
CA VAL A 248 2.51 -0.33 -13.86
C VAL A 248 1.40 0.70 -13.70
N ASP A 249 0.75 0.74 -12.55
CA ASP A 249 -0.45 1.54 -12.31
C ASP A 249 -0.13 2.96 -11.82
N HIS A 250 0.96 3.17 -11.08
CA HIS A 250 1.43 4.48 -10.65
C HIS A 250 2.96 4.61 -10.69
N TYR A 251 3.42 5.82 -10.97
CA TYR A 251 4.83 6.22 -10.96
C TYR A 251 5.05 7.13 -9.76
N ILE A 252 5.69 6.61 -8.72
CA ILE A 252 5.80 7.31 -7.43
C ILE A 252 7.21 7.91 -7.34
N TYR A 253 7.32 9.21 -7.07
CA TYR A 253 8.60 9.90 -7.01
C TYR A 253 8.84 10.49 -5.63
N GLN A 254 10.04 10.21 -5.09
CA GLN A 254 10.59 10.84 -3.91
C GLN A 254 10.99 12.29 -4.19
N ALA A 255 10.02 13.19 -4.25
CA ALA A 255 10.24 14.62 -4.42
C ALA A 255 10.53 15.30 -3.06
N TYR A 256 11.48 14.75 -2.31
CA TYR A 256 11.72 15.12 -0.91
C TYR A 256 12.37 16.50 -0.77
N TRP A 257 13.34 16.80 -1.63
CA TRP A 257 14.28 17.91 -1.44
C TRP A 257 14.22 18.96 -2.56
N GLU A 258 13.34 18.75 -3.53
CA GLU A 258 13.01 19.72 -4.56
C GLU A 258 12.45 20.99 -3.90
N SER A 259 13.09 22.13 -4.17
CA SER A 259 12.81 23.41 -3.49
C SER A 259 11.97 24.38 -4.31
N SER A 260 11.51 23.97 -5.49
CA SER A 260 10.60 24.77 -6.32
C SER A 260 9.70 23.91 -7.20
N THR A 261 8.53 24.44 -7.55
CA THR A 261 7.59 23.76 -8.47
C THR A 261 8.24 23.37 -9.78
N SER A 262 9.09 24.22 -10.36
CA SER A 262 9.78 23.92 -11.61
C SER A 262 10.77 22.75 -11.48
N SER A 263 11.45 22.62 -10.33
CA SER A 263 12.33 21.48 -10.06
C SER A 263 11.57 20.16 -9.93
N VAL A 264 10.38 20.19 -9.31
CA VAL A 264 9.48 19.03 -9.23
C VAL A 264 8.99 18.63 -10.61
N ILE A 265 8.50 19.58 -11.41
CA ILE A 265 8.06 19.32 -12.79
C ILE A 265 9.21 18.73 -13.61
N TYR A 266 10.43 19.26 -13.48
CA TYR A 266 11.60 18.72 -14.19
C TYR A 266 11.87 17.25 -13.85
N LYS A 267 11.71 16.86 -12.58
CA LYS A 267 11.90 15.48 -12.13
C LYS A 267 10.88 14.52 -12.73
N ILE A 268 9.61 14.91 -12.77
CA ILE A 268 8.50 14.01 -13.12
C ILE A 268 8.00 14.11 -14.56
N ASN A 269 8.43 15.11 -15.32
CA ASN A 269 8.00 15.28 -16.71
C ASN A 269 8.63 14.19 -17.61
N LYS A 270 7.91 13.07 -17.73
CA LYS A 270 8.33 11.86 -18.43
C LYS A 270 7.27 11.47 -19.48
N PRO A 271 7.19 12.19 -20.61
CA PRO A 271 6.15 11.97 -21.63
C PRO A 271 6.25 10.62 -22.33
N ASN A 272 7.33 9.87 -22.12
CA ASN A 272 7.47 8.49 -22.58
C ASN A 272 6.64 7.49 -21.76
N LEU A 273 6.26 7.82 -20.51
CA LEU A 273 5.45 6.93 -19.69
C LEU A 273 3.97 7.06 -20.06
N ASP A 274 3.28 5.92 -20.09
CA ASP A 274 1.84 5.82 -20.36
C ASP A 274 1.05 6.63 -19.32
N ASP A 275 0.16 7.53 -19.77
CA ASP A 275 -0.65 8.43 -18.94
C ASP A 275 0.10 9.04 -17.72
N TRP A 276 1.34 9.47 -17.96
CA TRP A 276 2.27 9.91 -16.90
C TRP A 276 1.69 10.97 -15.97
N GLU A 277 0.92 11.92 -16.49
CA GLU A 277 0.38 13.02 -15.69
C GLU A 277 -0.61 12.54 -14.63
N ARG A 278 -1.44 11.55 -14.96
CA ARG A 278 -2.48 11.02 -14.06
C ARG A 278 -2.01 9.83 -13.24
N LYS A 279 -0.98 9.12 -13.68
CA LYS A 279 -0.37 7.99 -12.95
C LYS A 279 0.78 8.42 -12.04
N THR A 280 1.28 9.66 -12.16
CA THR A 280 2.35 10.15 -11.28
C THR A 280 1.83 10.53 -9.89
N ILE A 281 2.53 10.07 -8.87
CA ILE A 281 2.40 10.50 -7.47
C ILE A 281 3.72 11.12 -7.03
N ILE A 282 3.67 12.28 -6.38
CA ILE A 282 4.84 12.94 -5.80
C ILE A 282 4.76 12.96 -4.29
N THR A 283 5.85 12.59 -3.64
CA THR A 283 5.85 12.38 -2.19
C THR A 283 6.82 13.28 -1.46
N VAL A 284 6.45 13.64 -0.23
CA VAL A 284 7.25 14.45 0.69
C VAL A 284 7.84 13.56 1.78
N GLU A 285 9.06 13.86 2.23
CA GLU A 285 9.69 13.18 3.36
C GLU A 285 9.04 13.67 4.66
N PHE A 286 8.46 12.75 5.44
CA PHE A 286 7.82 13.07 6.73
C PHE A 286 8.54 12.52 7.95
N GLU A 287 9.54 11.65 7.79
CA GLU A 287 10.39 11.26 8.92
C GLU A 287 11.05 12.48 9.60
N GLN A 288 11.48 13.46 8.81
CA GLN A 288 11.97 14.78 9.22
C GLN A 288 10.91 15.88 9.05
N GLY A 289 10.16 15.85 7.95
CA GLY A 289 9.28 16.95 7.53
C GLY A 289 7.89 17.00 8.18
N TRP A 290 7.52 16.05 9.05
CA TRP A 290 6.14 15.95 9.55
C TRP A 290 5.63 17.19 10.28
N LYS A 291 6.48 17.94 11.01
CA LYS A 291 6.01 19.15 11.72
C LYS A 291 5.65 20.29 10.78
N THR A 292 6.37 20.38 9.65
CA THR A 292 6.37 21.54 8.76
C THR A 292 5.71 21.28 7.43
N GLY A 293 5.22 20.06 7.17
CA GLY A 293 4.61 19.69 5.89
C GLY A 293 5.63 19.61 4.76
N GLY A 294 6.83 19.10 5.06
CA GLY A 294 7.98 19.07 4.16
C GLY A 294 9.05 20.11 4.51
N ILE A 295 9.89 20.45 3.53
CA ILE A 295 10.96 21.43 3.70
C ILE A 295 10.40 22.84 3.94
N THR A 296 11.13 23.66 4.71
CA THR A 296 10.69 25.02 5.10
C THR A 296 11.09 26.12 4.13
N TYR A 297 11.85 25.79 3.08
CA TYR A 297 12.41 26.73 2.10
C TYR A 297 11.93 26.43 0.67
N TYR A 298 10.73 25.85 0.55
CA TYR A 298 10.10 25.58 -0.74
C TYR A 298 9.53 26.86 -1.36
N THR A 299 9.60 26.99 -2.69
CA THR A 299 8.98 28.08 -3.45
C THR A 299 7.95 27.52 -4.44
N SER A 300 6.68 27.71 -4.11
CA SER A 300 5.53 27.35 -4.97
C SER A 300 5.37 28.37 -6.10
N VAL A 301 4.89 27.88 -7.25
CA VAL A 301 4.40 28.71 -8.36
C VAL A 301 3.15 29.50 -7.99
N ARG A 302 2.41 29.09 -6.94
CA ARG A 302 1.23 29.77 -6.39
C ARG A 302 1.68 30.74 -5.28
N PRO A 303 1.72 32.07 -5.52
CA PRO A 303 2.31 33.02 -4.58
C PRO A 303 1.66 33.00 -3.19
N GLU A 304 0.36 32.73 -3.12
CA GLU A 304 -0.40 32.64 -1.87
C GLU A 304 0.07 31.49 -0.97
N LEU A 305 0.52 30.38 -1.54
CA LEU A 305 1.02 29.23 -0.77
C LEU A 305 2.36 29.56 -0.10
N ASN A 306 3.18 30.44 -0.69
CA ASN A 306 4.48 30.82 -0.12
C ASN A 306 4.37 31.61 1.20
N SER A 307 3.18 32.06 1.57
CA SER A 307 2.91 32.67 2.87
C SER A 307 2.45 31.67 3.94
N MET A 308 2.27 30.39 3.56
CA MET A 308 1.78 29.32 4.43
C MET A 308 2.89 28.32 4.77
N GLU A 309 2.93 27.87 6.03
CA GLU A 309 3.70 26.67 6.39
C GLU A 309 3.13 25.43 5.67
N GLY A 310 4.01 24.49 5.29
CA GLY A 310 3.66 23.30 4.53
C GLY A 310 3.43 23.55 3.04
N ASN A 311 3.94 24.66 2.50
CA ASN A 311 3.73 25.01 1.10
C ASN A 311 4.27 23.97 0.10
N GLN A 312 5.26 23.14 0.46
CA GLN A 312 5.72 22.03 -0.39
C GLN A 312 4.58 21.03 -0.66
N ILE A 313 4.02 20.39 0.36
CA ILE A 313 2.97 19.38 0.18
C ILE A 313 1.67 19.99 -0.38
N LEU A 314 1.37 21.26 -0.08
CA LEU A 314 0.22 21.97 -0.65
C LEU A 314 0.41 22.30 -2.13
N ASP A 315 1.61 22.69 -2.54
CA ASP A 315 1.95 22.90 -3.96
C ASP A 315 1.82 21.58 -4.72
N TYR A 316 2.34 20.48 -4.15
CA TYR A 316 2.29 19.17 -4.76
C TYR A 316 0.85 18.74 -5.02
N ALA A 317 -0.04 18.89 -4.02
CA ALA A 317 -1.43 18.48 -4.15
C ALA A 317 -2.23 19.33 -5.14
N THR A 318 -1.76 20.55 -5.41
CA THR A 318 -2.40 21.49 -6.34
C THR A 318 -1.62 21.63 -7.64
N LEU A 319 -0.65 20.76 -7.92
CA LEU A 319 0.25 20.89 -9.07
C LEU A 319 -0.50 20.66 -10.39
N ASP A 320 -0.64 21.72 -11.18
CA ASP A 320 -1.09 21.62 -12.56
C ASP A 320 0.14 21.39 -13.44
N LEU A 321 0.10 20.30 -14.21
CA LEU A 321 1.16 19.84 -15.10
C LEU A 321 1.13 20.61 -16.42
N PRO A 322 2.18 20.54 -17.27
CA PRO A 322 2.29 21.38 -18.46
C PRO A 322 1.11 21.30 -19.45
N SER A 323 0.37 20.19 -19.48
CA SER A 323 -0.85 20.06 -20.30
C SER A 323 -2.07 20.81 -19.74
N GLY A 324 -1.98 21.28 -18.50
CA GLY A 324 -3.09 21.80 -17.70
C GLY A 324 -3.79 20.73 -16.85
N LYS A 325 -3.43 19.45 -16.95
CA LYS A 325 -3.94 18.38 -16.08
C LYS A 325 -3.39 18.50 -14.67
N ARG A 326 -4.19 18.11 -13.68
CA ARG A 326 -3.76 17.96 -12.29
C ARG A 326 -2.89 16.71 -12.13
N ILE A 327 -1.92 16.76 -11.22
CA ILE A 327 -1.13 15.60 -10.78
C ILE A 327 -2.00 14.42 -10.32
N GLY A 328 -1.54 13.19 -10.59
CA GLY A 328 -2.21 11.94 -10.20
C GLY A 328 -2.50 11.81 -8.70
N GLY A 329 -1.53 12.15 -7.87
CA GLY A 329 -1.67 12.13 -6.42
C GLY A 329 -0.45 12.66 -5.68
N ILE A 330 -0.54 12.61 -4.36
CA ILE A 330 0.53 12.99 -3.44
C ILE A 330 0.65 11.97 -2.32
N GLY A 331 1.82 11.93 -1.68
CA GLY A 331 2.00 11.12 -0.50
C GLY A 331 3.11 11.54 0.44
N THR A 332 3.30 10.75 1.49
CA THR A 332 4.25 11.04 2.57
C THR A 332 5.03 9.79 2.97
N TYR A 333 6.35 9.91 3.12
CA TYR A 333 7.24 8.87 3.64
C TYR A 333 7.24 8.89 5.17
N HIS A 334 7.02 7.74 5.82
CA HIS A 334 6.65 7.66 7.24
C HIS A 334 5.38 8.49 7.54
N MET A 335 4.30 8.21 6.80
CA MET A 335 3.07 9.01 6.86
C MET A 335 2.47 9.08 8.26
N GLU A 336 2.69 8.07 9.10
CA GLU A 336 2.24 8.00 10.48
C GLU A 336 2.90 9.05 11.38
N TYR A 337 4.00 9.68 10.96
CA TYR A 337 4.63 10.78 11.69
C TYR A 337 3.79 12.07 11.60
N ASP A 338 2.80 12.15 10.70
CA ASP A 338 1.80 13.24 10.69
C ASP A 338 0.73 13.05 11.78
N TYR A 339 0.61 11.87 12.40
CA TYR A 339 -0.40 11.59 13.42
C TYR A 339 -0.26 12.47 14.68
N PRO A 340 0.94 12.74 15.24
CA PRO A 340 1.09 13.59 16.41
C PRO A 340 0.88 15.09 16.17
N ASN A 341 0.65 15.53 14.93
CA ASN A 341 0.26 16.91 14.66
C ASN A 341 -1.13 17.23 15.21
N ASP A 342 -1.45 18.52 15.28
CA ASP A 342 -2.78 19.02 15.59
C ASP A 342 -3.39 19.73 14.36
N PRO A 343 -4.44 19.18 13.74
CA PRO A 343 -5.05 17.88 14.03
C PRO A 343 -4.17 16.70 13.56
N PRO A 344 -4.44 15.45 14.01
CA PRO A 344 -3.75 14.27 13.49
C PRO A 344 -3.89 14.13 11.97
N TYR A 345 -2.79 13.81 11.30
CA TYR A 345 -2.66 13.85 9.84
C TYR A 345 -2.91 15.25 9.24
N LYS A 346 -2.49 16.31 9.95
CA LYS A 346 -2.71 17.72 9.58
C LYS A 346 -2.38 17.98 8.12
N TRP A 347 -1.18 17.59 7.70
CA TRP A 347 -0.65 18.00 6.42
C TRP A 347 -1.24 17.19 5.28
N LEU A 348 -1.33 15.86 5.42
CA LEU A 348 -1.91 15.01 4.39
C LEU A 348 -3.40 15.35 4.18
N ARG A 349 -4.17 15.54 5.26
CA ARG A 349 -5.58 15.98 5.17
C ARG A 349 -5.71 17.34 4.49
N LYS A 350 -4.89 18.31 4.91
CA LYS A 350 -4.94 19.67 4.33
C LYS A 350 -4.55 19.68 2.87
N ALA A 351 -3.52 18.92 2.48
CA ALA A 351 -3.08 18.81 1.09
C ALA A 351 -4.17 18.22 0.19
N LEU A 352 -4.80 17.11 0.61
CA LEU A 352 -5.86 16.47 -0.18
C LEU A 352 -7.13 17.33 -0.23
N TYR A 353 -7.44 18.10 0.81
CA TYR A 353 -8.47 19.13 0.75
C TYR A 353 -8.14 20.24 -0.27
N PHE A 354 -6.89 20.70 -0.31
CA PHE A 354 -6.45 21.71 -1.26
C PHE A 354 -6.54 21.20 -2.70
N GLY A 355 -6.02 19.99 -2.97
CA GLY A 355 -5.98 19.39 -4.30
C GLY A 355 -7.34 18.98 -4.86
N ASN A 356 -8.32 18.69 -4.00
CA ASN A 356 -9.63 18.16 -4.44
C ASN A 356 -10.80 19.14 -4.24
N GLN A 357 -10.64 20.21 -3.46
CA GLN A 357 -11.73 21.18 -3.20
C GLN A 357 -11.30 22.63 -3.40
N VAL A 358 -10.22 23.09 -2.77
CA VAL A 358 -9.81 24.52 -2.83
C VAL A 358 -9.35 24.92 -4.22
N TYR A 359 -8.56 24.05 -4.86
CA TYR A 359 -8.12 24.21 -6.24
C TYR A 359 -8.58 23.00 -7.04
N PRO A 360 -9.84 22.96 -7.54
CA PRO A 360 -10.32 21.84 -8.34
C PRO A 360 -9.40 21.59 -9.55
N GLY A 361 -9.03 20.33 -9.76
CA GLY A 361 -8.15 19.92 -10.85
C GLY A 361 -8.88 19.63 -12.14
N LYS A 362 -8.17 19.76 -13.27
CA LYS A 362 -8.59 19.21 -14.56
C LYS A 362 -8.01 17.81 -14.74
N PHE A 363 -8.82 16.84 -15.16
CA PHE A 363 -8.39 15.43 -15.26
C PHE A 363 -8.38 14.88 -16.69
N ASP A 364 -8.84 15.67 -17.67
CA ASP A 364 -8.99 15.30 -19.08
C ASP A 364 -8.16 16.15 -20.06
#